data_AF-A0A5B7ZLI9-F1
#
_entry.id   AF-A0A5B7ZLI9-F1
#
_cell.length_a   1.000
_cell.length_b   1.000
_cell.length_c   1.000
_cell.angle_alpha   90.00
_cell.angle_beta   90.00
_cell.angle_gamma   90.00
#
_symmetry.space_group_name_H-M   'P 1'
#
loop_
_entity.id
_entity.type
_entity.pdbx_description
1 polymer ?
#
loop_
_entity_poly.entity_id
_entity_poly.type
_entity_poly.pdbx_seq_one_letter_code
_entity_poly.pdbx_strand_id
1 'polypeptide(L)'
;MTACMYCKQESPAGHYERVVENRTPLYGPWAGWRMAGRDLVSPDKDRISPERLRGLLFRQAAEARLAKYRQAESNDQLKMWRSFEILPARELFRGRA
;
A
#
# COMPACT_ATOMS: atom_id res chain seq x y z
N MET A 1 -16.02 -9.36 24.01
CA MET A 1 -17.17 -10.06 23.41
C MET A 1 -17.60 -11.19 24.33
N THR A 2 -18.58 -10.93 25.18
CA THR A 2 -19.12 -11.95 26.10
C THR A 2 -20.40 -12.49 25.47
N ALA A 3 -20.27 -13.57 24.69
CA ALA A 3 -21.42 -14.32 24.20
C ALA A 3 -21.87 -15.31 25.28
N CYS A 4 -23.18 -15.43 25.51
CA CYS A 4 -23.71 -16.48 26.37
C CYS A 4 -23.49 -17.84 25.67
N MET A 5 -22.74 -18.72 26.31
CA MET A 5 -22.30 -20.00 25.75
C MET A 5 -23.47 -20.94 25.38
N TYR A 6 -24.66 -20.72 25.95
CA TYR A 6 -25.84 -21.57 25.79
C TYR A 6 -26.77 -21.17 24.63
N CYS A 7 -26.96 -19.88 24.36
CA CYS A 7 -27.91 -19.43 23.34
C CYS A 7 -27.25 -18.97 22.02
N LYS A 8 -25.91 -18.93 21.95
CA LYS A 8 -25.13 -18.41 20.80
C LYS A 8 -25.53 -16.99 20.36
N GLN A 9 -26.31 -16.28 21.17
CA GLN A 9 -26.69 -14.90 20.93
C GLN A 9 -25.70 -13.97 21.60
N GLU A 10 -25.37 -12.90 20.89
CA GLU A 10 -24.59 -11.81 21.41
C GLU A 10 -25.38 -11.06 22.49
N SER A 11 -24.71 -10.64 23.57
CA SER A 11 -25.37 -9.83 24.60
C SER A 11 -25.82 -8.48 24.00
N PRO A 12 -26.91 -7.87 24.49
CA PRO A 12 -27.33 -6.54 24.04
C PRO A 12 -26.21 -5.49 24.14
N ALA A 13 -25.37 -5.58 25.18
CA ALA A 13 -24.20 -4.73 25.35
C ALA A 13 -23.14 -4.96 24.25
N GLY A 14 -22.81 -6.22 23.94
CA GLY A 14 -21.88 -6.55 22.86
C GLY A 14 -22.40 -6.10 21.49
N HIS A 15 -23.70 -6.26 21.26
CA HIS A 15 -24.36 -5.78 20.05
C HIS A 15 -24.28 -4.25 19.94
N TYR A 16 -24.55 -3.52 21.03
CA TYR A 16 -24.45 -2.06 21.07
C TYR A 16 -23.02 -1.59 20.81
N GLU A 17 -22.01 -2.18 21.47
CA GLU A 17 -20.60 -1.85 21.24
C GLU A 17 -20.18 -2.06 19.78
N ARG A 18 -20.62 -3.17 19.16
CA ARG A 18 -20.28 -3.45 17.76
C ARG A 18 -21.00 -2.51 16.79
N VAL A 19 -22.29 -2.25 16.99
CA VAL A 19 -23.13 -1.52 16.03
C VAL A 19 -23.03 -0.02 16.22
N VAL A 20 -23.09 0.46 17.47
CA VAL A 20 -23.11 1.89 17.79
C VAL A 20 -21.70 2.42 17.99
N GLU A 21 -20.87 1.73 18.76
CA GLU A 21 -19.49 2.17 19.02
C GLU A 21 -18.48 1.67 17.99
N ASN A 22 -18.93 0.89 16.99
CA ASN A 22 -18.10 0.28 15.95
C ASN A 22 -16.86 -0.43 16.52
N ARG A 23 -17.01 -1.13 17.65
CA ARG A 23 -15.93 -1.87 18.31
C ARG A 23 -15.91 -3.31 17.80
N THR A 24 -15.21 -3.52 16.69
CA THR A 24 -15.15 -4.84 16.03
C THR A 24 -13.70 -5.31 15.90
N PRO A 25 -13.32 -6.47 16.46
CA PRO A 25 -12.03 -7.09 16.16
C PRO A 25 -11.99 -7.54 14.71
N LEU A 26 -10.84 -7.38 14.06
CA LEU A 26 -10.62 -7.85 12.70
C LEU A 26 -9.86 -9.18 12.72
N TYR A 27 -10.05 -9.96 11.66
CA TYR A 27 -9.50 -11.31 11.52
C TYR A 27 -8.68 -11.44 10.23
N GLY A 28 -8.00 -12.58 10.03
CA GLY A 28 -7.18 -12.83 8.85
C GLY A 28 -5.94 -11.94 8.79
N PRO A 29 -5.61 -11.31 7.65
CA PRO A 29 -4.46 -10.39 7.53
C PRO A 29 -4.52 -9.18 8.49
N TRP A 30 -5.72 -8.88 9.00
CA TRP A 30 -5.97 -7.83 9.99
C TRP A 30 -6.05 -8.38 11.41
N ALA A 31 -5.57 -9.60 11.67
CA ALA A 31 -5.56 -10.15 13.02
C ALA A 31 -4.82 -9.22 14.00
N GLY A 32 -5.43 -8.99 15.16
CA GLY A 32 -4.92 -8.05 16.17
C GLY A 32 -5.32 -6.59 15.93
N TRP A 33 -5.84 -6.25 14.75
CA TRP A 33 -6.43 -4.95 14.49
C TRP A 33 -7.88 -4.91 14.97
N ARG A 34 -8.36 -3.71 15.27
CA ARG A 34 -9.76 -3.49 15.64
C ARG A 34 -10.26 -2.14 15.16
N MET A 35 -11.54 -2.10 14.82
CA MET A 35 -12.27 -0.84 14.71
C MET A 35 -12.58 -0.34 16.12
N ALA A 36 -12.38 0.95 16.38
CA ALA A 36 -12.66 1.59 17.66
C ALA A 36 -13.36 2.94 17.42
N GLY A 37 -14.65 2.89 17.13
CA GLY A 37 -15.40 4.06 16.67
C GLY A 37 -14.94 4.46 15.27
N ARG A 38 -14.34 5.65 15.16
CA ARG A 38 -13.85 6.20 13.88
C ARG A 38 -12.47 5.65 13.49
N ASP A 39 -11.68 5.24 14.46
CA ASP A 39 -10.27 4.93 14.23
C ASP A 39 -10.06 3.43 14.03
N LEU A 40 -9.14 3.11 13.13
CA LEU A 40 -8.56 1.79 12.96
C LEU A 40 -7.34 1.67 13.88
N VAL A 41 -7.38 0.71 14.80
CA VAL A 41 -6.35 0.56 15.84
C VAL A 41 -5.48 -0.66 15.53
N SER A 42 -4.17 -0.44 15.50
CA SER A 42 -3.17 -1.49 15.33
C SER A 42 -3.00 -2.34 16.61
N PRO A 43 -2.47 -3.56 16.52
CA PRO A 43 -2.09 -4.33 17.71
C PRO A 43 -1.09 -3.58 18.61
N ASP A 44 -0.25 -2.74 18.02
CA ASP A 44 0.72 -1.89 18.72
C ASP A 44 0.10 -0.63 19.36
N LYS A 45 -1.23 -0.50 19.27
CA LYS A 45 -2.06 0.62 19.80
C LYS A 45 -1.97 1.92 19.01
N ASP A 46 -1.38 1.91 17.83
CA ASP A 46 -1.45 3.06 16.92
C ASP A 46 -2.88 3.27 16.44
N ARG A 47 -3.27 4.53 16.26
CA ARG A 47 -4.58 4.91 15.76
C ARG A 47 -4.47 5.55 14.39
N ILE A 48 -5.22 5.00 13.43
CA ILE A 48 -5.32 5.51 12.08
C ILE A 48 -6.75 5.98 11.87
N SER A 49 -6.93 7.30 11.78
CA SER A 49 -8.21 7.86 11.37
C SER A 49 -8.46 7.63 9.87
N PRO A 50 -9.70 7.68 9.39
CA PRO A 50 -10.03 7.53 7.97
C PRO A 50 -9.33 8.57 7.09
N GLU A 51 -9.20 9.79 7.57
CA GLU A 51 -8.50 10.88 6.87
C GLU A 51 -6.99 10.59 6.78
N ARG A 52 -6.39 10.08 7.86
CA ARG A 52 -4.99 9.66 7.85
C ARG A 52 -4.75 8.52 6.87
N LEU A 53 -5.65 7.52 6.84
CA LEU A 53 -5.55 6.41 5.89
C LEU A 53 -5.63 6.90 4.44
N ARG A 54 -6.57 7.82 4.14
CA ARG A 54 -6.65 8.46 2.81
C ARG A 54 -5.36 9.17 2.43
N GLY A 55 -4.74 9.90 3.37
CA GLY A 55 -3.45 10.55 3.16
C GLY A 55 -2.32 9.56 2.86
N LEU A 56 -2.26 8.44 3.58
CA LEU A 56 -1.27 7.38 3.35
C LEU A 56 -1.42 6.76 1.96
N LEU A 57 -2.66 6.45 1.56
CA LEU A 57 -2.94 5.90 0.21
C LEU A 57 -2.61 6.90 -0.89
N PHE A 58 -2.90 8.18 -0.68
CA PHE A 58 -2.51 9.24 -1.62
C PHE A 58 -0.99 9.30 -1.78
N ARG A 59 -0.23 9.28 -0.68
CA ARG A 59 1.23 9.29 -0.70
C ARG A 59 1.79 8.06 -1.42
N GLN A 60 1.30 6.86 -1.11
CA GLN A 60 1.72 5.63 -1.77
C GLN A 60 1.48 5.68 -3.28
N ALA A 61 0.34 6.22 -3.71
CA ALA A 61 0.04 6.41 -5.12
C ALA A 61 0.98 7.44 -5.79
N ALA A 62 1.33 8.53 -5.09
CA ALA A 62 2.28 9.52 -5.59
C ALA A 62 3.70 8.94 -5.74
N GLU A 63 4.17 8.19 -4.74
CA GLU A 63 5.46 7.50 -4.79
C GLU A 63 5.52 6.49 -5.95
N ALA A 64 4.44 5.75 -6.18
CA ALA A 64 4.33 4.84 -7.32
C ALA A 64 4.40 5.57 -8.68
N ARG A 65 3.81 6.78 -8.80
CA ARG A 65 3.93 7.59 -10.03
C ARG A 65 5.37 8.06 -10.25
N LEU A 66 6.03 8.55 -9.20
CA LEU A 66 7.43 8.99 -9.28
C LEU A 66 8.37 7.84 -9.65
N ALA A 67 8.15 6.64 -9.08
CA ALA A 67 8.94 5.46 -9.42
C ALA A 67 8.83 5.09 -10.92
N LYS A 68 7.63 5.20 -11.51
CA LYS A 68 7.43 4.97 -12.95
C LYS A 68 8.19 5.97 -13.81
N TYR A 69 8.17 7.25 -13.45
CA TYR A 69 8.92 8.27 -14.20
C TYR A 69 10.43 8.01 -14.16
N ARG A 70 10.99 7.70 -12.98
CA ARG A 70 12.41 7.35 -12.85
C ARG A 70 12.79 6.12 -13.69
N GLN A 71 11.92 5.12 -13.75
CA GLN A 71 12.14 3.93 -14.58
C GLN A 71 12.05 4.24 -16.08
N ALA A 72 11.19 5.17 -16.49
CA ALA A 72 11.11 5.61 -17.88
C ALA A 72 12.38 6.37 -18.28
N GLU A 73 12.86 7.28 -17.44
CA GLU A 73 14.11 8.02 -17.67
C GLU A 73 15.31 7.06 -17.79
N SER A 74 15.45 6.08 -16.89
CA SER A 74 16.54 5.11 -16.96
C SER A 74 16.46 4.25 -18.23
N ASN A 75 15.25 3.85 -18.64
CA ASN A 75 15.05 3.10 -19.89
C ASN A 75 15.42 3.94 -21.13
N ASP A 76 15.06 5.22 -21.16
CA ASP A 76 15.40 6.10 -22.27
C ASP A 76 16.91 6.37 -22.32
N GLN A 77 17.57 6.53 -21.17
CA GLN A 77 19.03 6.55 -21.10
C GLN A 77 19.63 5.26 -21.67
N LEU A 78 19.16 4.08 -21.25
CA LEU A 78 19.65 2.80 -21.76
C LEU A 78 19.47 2.66 -23.28
N LYS A 79 18.36 3.15 -23.85
CA LYS A 79 18.16 3.18 -25.32
C LYS A 79 19.18 4.09 -26.00
N MET A 80 19.46 5.26 -25.43
CA MET A 80 20.47 6.19 -25.94
C MET A 80 21.86 5.55 -25.94
N TRP A 81 22.26 4.93 -24.81
CA TRP A 81 23.54 4.24 -24.69
C TRP A 81 23.67 3.08 -25.70
N ARG A 82 22.65 2.24 -25.85
CA ARG A 82 22.64 1.15 -26.84
C ARG A 82 22.71 1.66 -28.28
N SER A 83 22.08 2.80 -28.57
CA SER A 83 22.18 3.45 -29.88
C SER A 83 23.60 3.95 -30.17
N PHE A 84 24.34 4.39 -29.14
CA PHE A 84 25.72 4.86 -29.27
C PHE A 84 26.74 3.71 -29.40
N GLU A 85 26.50 2.56 -28.75
CA GLU A 85 27.34 1.36 -28.90
C GLU A 85 27.21 0.71 -30.29
N ILE A 86 26.06 0.85 -30.95
CA ILE A 86 25.88 0.47 -32.36
C ILE A 86 26.34 1.63 -33.26
N LEU A 87 27.58 2.08 -33.11
CA LEU A 87 28.24 2.73 -34.24
C LEU A 87 28.45 1.63 -35.30
N PRO A 88 27.95 1.79 -36.53
CA PRO A 88 28.14 0.77 -37.55
C PRO A 88 29.65 0.57 -37.72
N ALA A 89 30.12 -0.68 -37.64
CA ALA A 89 31.52 -1.05 -37.90
C ALA A 89 32.08 -0.46 -39.22
N ARG A 90 31.19 -0.01 -40.11
CA ARG A 90 31.45 0.73 -41.35
C ARG A 90 32.08 2.13 -41.16
N GLU A 91 32.05 2.71 -39.96
CA GLU A 91 32.69 4.00 -39.65
C GLU A 91 34.08 3.86 -39.01
N LEU A 92 34.38 2.74 -38.34
CA LEU A 92 35.67 2.53 -37.67
C LEU A 92 36.84 2.18 -38.62
N PHE A 93 36.57 1.64 -39.81
CA PHE A 93 37.62 1.17 -40.74
C PHE A 93 37.88 2.06 -41.97
N ARG A 94 37.28 3.25 -42.06
CA ARG A 94 37.36 4.08 -43.28
C ARG A 94 38.60 4.99 -43.39
N GLY A 95 39.65 4.75 -42.59
CA GLY A 95 40.78 5.68 -42.44
C GLY A 95 42.18 5.07 -42.41
N ARG A 96 42.41 3.92 -43.09
CA ARG A 96 43.79 3.43 -43.30
C ARG A 96 43.93 2.68 -44.63
N ALA A 97 44.13 3.44 -45.70
CA ALA A 97 44.79 3.02 -46.95
C ALA A 97 45.34 4.28 -47.62
#